data_AF-A0A822FW81-F1
#
_entry.id   AF-A0A822FW81-F1
#
_cell.length_a   1.000
_cell.length_b   1.000
_cell.length_c   1.000
_cell.angle_alpha   90.00
_cell.angle_beta   90.00
_cell.angle_gamma   90.00
#
_symmetry.space_group_name_H-M   'P 1'
#
loop_
_entity.id
_entity.type
_entity.pdbx_description
1 polymer ?
#
loop_
_entity_poly.entity_id
_entity_poly.type
_entity_poly.pdbx_seq_one_letter_code
_entity_poly.pdbx_strand_id
1 'polypeptide(L)'
;MTGETIKAWWISRMRSWKVNWENKLLSIEFDGETIEFSPLYDINSKCIHEFIGAYIFLDMRSTMKMSDNDNSLQQEKLFQQLTAAYT
;
A
#
# COMPACT_ATOMS: atom_id res chain seq x y z
N MET A 1 7.74 -9.58 23.80
CA MET A 1 6.77 -9.97 22.74
C MET A 1 7.47 -10.97 21.84
N THR A 2 6.87 -12.14 21.58
CA THR A 2 7.53 -13.32 20.96
C THR A 2 7.72 -13.23 19.43
N GLY A 3 7.28 -12.16 18.77
CA GLY A 3 7.46 -11.99 17.32
C GLY A 3 6.69 -13.02 16.47
N GLU A 4 5.80 -13.79 17.10
CA GLU A 4 5.02 -14.83 16.44
C GLU A 4 3.94 -14.22 15.55
N THR A 5 3.79 -14.78 14.36
CA THR A 5 2.74 -14.39 13.42
C THR A 5 1.39 -14.93 13.88
N ILE A 6 0.47 -14.04 14.23
CA ILE A 6 -0.89 -14.40 14.66
C ILE A 6 -1.81 -14.59 13.44
N LYS A 7 -1.64 -13.75 12.41
CA LYS A 7 -2.43 -13.79 11.18
C LYS A 7 -1.65 -13.17 10.02
N ALA A 8 -1.89 -13.66 8.80
CA ALA A 8 -1.23 -13.20 7.59
C ALA A 8 -2.28 -12.98 6.48
N TRP A 9 -2.00 -12.01 5.61
CA TRP A 9 -2.84 -11.66 4.48
C TRP A 9 -2.03 -11.58 3.21
N TRP A 10 -2.61 -12.06 2.11
CA TRP A 10 -1.99 -12.06 0.79
C TRP A 10 -2.40 -10.78 0.07
N ILE A 11 -1.41 -10.00 -0.37
CA ILE A 11 -1.67 -8.75 -1.06
C ILE A 11 -2.43 -8.94 -2.38
N SER A 12 -2.31 -10.12 -3.00
CA SER A 12 -3.07 -10.50 -4.20
C SER A 12 -4.58 -10.59 -3.97
N ARG A 13 -5.03 -10.68 -2.71
CA ARG A 13 -6.45 -10.70 -2.32
C ARG A 13 -6.93 -9.34 -1.79
N MET A 14 -6.05 -8.34 -1.79
CA MET A 14 -6.38 -6.98 -1.36
C MET A 14 -7.13 -6.26 -2.49
N ARG A 15 -8.23 -5.59 -2.14
CA ARG A 15 -9.04 -4.81 -3.07
C ARG A 15 -8.73 -3.32 -3.00
N SER A 16 -8.60 -2.80 -1.79
CA SER A 16 -8.33 -1.39 -1.55
C SER A 16 -7.64 -1.19 -0.20
N TRP A 17 -6.92 -0.08 -0.05
CA TRP A 17 -6.47 0.41 1.25
C TRP A 17 -6.75 1.90 1.36
N LYS A 18 -7.10 2.37 2.55
CA LYS A 18 -7.43 3.77 2.82
C LYS A 18 -6.83 4.18 4.16
N VAL A 19 -6.32 5.40 4.22
CA VAL A 19 -5.91 6.05 5.47
C VAL A 19 -6.90 7.16 5.77
N ASN A 20 -7.57 7.09 6.91
CA ASN A 20 -8.22 8.25 7.50
C ASN A 20 -7.16 9.06 8.24
N TRP A 21 -6.72 10.18 7.66
CA TRP A 21 -5.65 11.02 8.20
C TRP A 21 -6.03 11.79 9.47
N GLU A 22 -7.32 11.99 9.72
CA GLU A 22 -7.84 12.64 10.93
C GLU A 22 -7.68 11.70 12.13
N ASN A 23 -8.11 10.44 11.98
CA ASN A 23 -8.12 9.45 13.05
C ASN A 23 -6.95 8.45 12.99
N LYS A 24 -6.03 8.64 12.03
CA LYS A 24 -4.86 7.79 11.75
C LYS A 24 -5.19 6.32 11.51
N LEU A 25 -6.44 6.03 11.16
CA LEU A 25 -6.94 4.68 10.95
C LEU A 25 -6.58 4.22 9.53
N LEU A 26 -5.83 3.12 9.45
CA LEU A 26 -5.63 2.42 8.18
C LEU A 26 -6.69 1.32 8.08
N SER A 27 -7.47 1.36 6.99
CA SER A 27 -8.45 0.33 6.64
C SER A 27 -8.00 -0.38 5.36
N ILE A 28 -7.82 -1.69 5.42
CA ILE A 28 -7.43 -2.53 4.28
C ILE A 28 -8.55 -3.52 4.00
N GLU A 29 -9.08 -3.49 2.79
CA GLU A 29 -10.16 -4.35 2.34
C GLU A 29 -9.60 -5.54 1.55
N PHE A 30 -9.98 -6.74 1.96
CA PHE A 30 -9.67 -8.00 1.28
C PHE A 30 -10.95 -8.70 0.82
N ASP A 31 -10.81 -9.76 0.05
CA ASP A 31 -11.92 -10.65 -0.29
C ASP A 31 -12.53 -11.32 0.95
N GLY A 32 -13.59 -10.71 1.49
CA GLY A 32 -14.40 -11.24 2.59
C GLY A 32 -14.04 -10.75 3.98
N GLU A 33 -13.05 -9.86 4.12
CA GLU A 33 -12.71 -9.23 5.40
C GLU A 33 -12.11 -7.83 5.23
N THR A 34 -12.29 -6.99 6.24
CA THR A 34 -11.62 -5.68 6.36
C THR A 34 -10.80 -5.67 7.63
N ILE A 35 -9.55 -5.23 7.52
CA ILE A 35 -8.66 -5.01 8.66
C ILE A 35 -8.60 -3.52 8.90
N GLU A 36 -8.78 -3.11 10.15
CA GLU A 36 -8.60 -1.72 10.55
C GLU A 36 -7.67 -1.63 11.74
N PHE A 37 -6.68 -0.75 11.67
CA PHE A 37 -5.79 -0.49 12.79
C PHE A 37 -5.21 0.93 12.74
N SER A 38 -4.99 1.51 13.92
CA SER A 38 -4.29 2.77 14.08
C SER A 38 -2.92 2.47 14.68
N PRO A 39 -1.81 2.77 13.99
CA PRO A 39 -0.49 2.59 14.56
C PRO A 39 -0.25 3.64 15.65
N LEU A 40 0.64 3.33 16.59
CA LEU A 40 0.83 4.11 17.82
C LEU A 40 1.38 5.54 17.63
N TYR A 41 1.80 5.93 16.41
CA TYR A 41 2.37 7.25 16.09
C TYR A 41 2.13 7.66 14.62
N ASP A 42 2.06 8.96 14.35
CA ASP A 42 1.79 9.55 13.01
C ASP A 42 2.80 9.20 11.93
N ILE A 43 4.03 8.88 12.32
CA ILE A 43 5.10 8.43 11.41
C ILE A 43 4.76 7.07 10.78
N ASN A 44 3.88 6.28 11.39
CA ASN A 44 3.66 4.91 10.97
C ASN A 44 2.57 4.76 9.89
N SER A 45 1.47 5.53 9.91
CA SER A 45 0.39 5.38 8.91
C SER A 45 0.83 5.81 7.51
N LYS A 46 1.65 6.88 7.42
CA LYS A 46 2.22 7.34 6.15
C LYS A 46 3.22 6.32 5.58
N CYS A 47 4.13 5.81 6.41
CA CYS A 47 5.09 4.79 5.98
C CYS A 47 4.38 3.50 5.53
N ILE A 48 3.31 3.08 6.21
CA ILE A 48 2.55 1.89 5.79
C ILE A 48 1.85 2.13 4.45
N HIS A 49 1.23 3.31 4.25
CA HIS A 49 0.63 3.70 2.97
C HIS A 49 1.64 3.66 1.83
N GLU A 50 2.80 4.31 2.02
CA GLU A 50 3.88 4.33 1.03
C GLU A 50 4.42 2.92 0.75
N PHE A 51 4.55 2.08 1.78
CA PHE A 51 5.06 0.72 1.64
C PHE A 51 4.12 -0.17 0.82
N ILE A 52 2.80 -0.09 1.07
CA ILE A 52 1.79 -0.81 0.28
C ILE A 52 1.83 -0.35 -1.17
N GLY A 53 1.81 0.97 -1.40
CA GLY A 53 1.85 1.55 -2.75
C GLY A 53 3.12 1.19 -3.53
N ALA A 54 4.29 1.27 -2.88
CA ALA A 54 5.57 0.91 -3.49
C ALA A 54 5.65 -0.58 -3.82
N TYR A 55 5.14 -1.46 -2.95
CA TYR A 55 5.09 -2.90 -3.24
C TYR A 55 4.24 -3.17 -4.49
N ILE A 56 3.05 -2.60 -4.57
CA ILE A 56 2.15 -2.77 -5.74
C ILE A 56 2.83 -2.26 -7.00
N PHE A 57 3.48 -1.09 -6.94
CA PHE A 57 4.23 -0.54 -8.07
C PHE A 57 5.35 -1.48 -8.55
N LEU A 58 6.13 -2.06 -7.62
CA LEU A 58 7.18 -3.02 -7.95
C LEU A 58 6.62 -4.33 -8.55
N ASP A 59 5.48 -4.80 -8.04
CA ASP A 59 4.80 -5.98 -8.57
C ASP A 59 4.31 -5.74 -10.00
N MET A 60 3.71 -4.57 -10.28
CA MET A 60 3.30 -4.16 -11.64
C MET A 60 4.49 -4.08 -12.59
N ARG A 61 5.62 -3.51 -12.17
CA ARG A 61 6.84 -3.48 -12.98
C ARG A 61 7.35 -4.88 -13.32
N SER A 62 7.24 -5.81 -12.38
CA SER A 62 7.76 -7.18 -12.51
C SER A 62 6.85 -8.08 -13.35
N THR A 63 5.53 -7.93 -13.22
CA THR A 63 4.53 -8.84 -13.81
C THR A 63 3.92 -8.34 -15.11
N MET A 64 3.78 -7.02 -15.29
CA MET A 64 3.04 -6.43 -16.42
C MET A 64 3.92 -6.09 -17.64
N LYS A 65 5.20 -6.51 -17.67
CA LYS A 65 6.18 -6.14 -18.71
C LYS A 65 6.15 -4.64 -19.00
N MET A 66 6.11 -3.81 -17.95
CA MET A 66 6.39 -2.39 -18.11
C MET A 66 7.83 -2.31 -18.63
N SER A 67 7.97 -2.08 -19.93
CA SER A 67 9.26 -2.14 -20.61
C SER A 67 10.06 -0.92 -20.17
N ASP A 68 11.40 -0.98 -20.20
CA ASP A 68 12.22 0.24 -20.05
C ASP A 68 11.87 1.32 -21.11
N ASN A 69 11.06 0.98 -22.14
CA ASN A 69 10.49 1.90 -23.12
C ASN A 69 9.16 2.56 -22.71
N ASP A 70 8.51 2.13 -21.61
CA ASP A 70 7.37 2.87 -21.07
C ASP A 70 7.86 4.23 -20.56
N ASN A 71 7.16 5.27 -20.99
CA ASN A 71 7.58 6.66 -20.79
C ASN A 71 7.84 6.92 -19.29
N SER A 72 9.07 7.25 -18.91
CA SER A 72 9.51 7.40 -17.51
C SER A 72 8.59 8.31 -16.68
N LEU A 73 8.01 9.33 -17.33
CA LEU A 73 7.03 10.23 -16.74
C LEU A 73 5.70 9.54 -16.34
N GLN A 74 5.26 8.51 -17.07
CA GLN A 74 4.06 7.74 -16.72
C GLN A 74 4.32 6.86 -15.51
N GLN A 75 5.51 6.25 -15.41
CA GLN A 75 5.91 5.46 -14.26
C GLN A 75 6.01 6.32 -12.99
N GLU A 76 6.59 7.52 -13.11
CA GLU A 76 6.66 8.48 -12.00
C GLU A 76 5.28 8.92 -11.54
N LYS A 77 4.35 9.22 -12.47
CA LYS A 77 2.97 9.58 -12.13
C LYS A 77 2.23 8.45 -11.43
N LEU A 78 2.38 7.21 -11.91
CA LEU A 78 1.77 6.04 -11.28
C LEU A 78 2.33 5.81 -9.87
N PHE A 79 3.65 5.92 -9.72
CA PHE A 79 4.30 5.81 -8.41
C PHE A 79 3.77 6.88 -7.44
N GLN A 80 3.69 8.14 -7.89
CA GLN A 80 3.10 9.22 -7.09
C GLN A 80 1.63 8.94 -6.75
N GLN A 81 0.80 8.45 -7.68
CA GLN A 81 -0.59 8.10 -7.39
C GLN A 81 -0.73 7.01 -6.30
N LEU A 82 0.18 6.05 -6.27
CA LEU A 82 0.13 4.93 -5.32
C LEU A 82 0.76 5.26 -3.97
N THR A 83 1.73 6.18 -3.91
CA THR A 83 2.53 6.45 -2.71
C THR A 83 2.29 7.82 -2.10
N ALA A 84 1.83 8.80 -2.86
CA ALA A 84 1.54 10.12 -2.33
C ALA A 84 0.36 10.02 -1.37
N ALA A 85 0.58 10.46 -0.14
CA ALA A 85 -0.46 10.60 0.87
C ALA A 85 -1.44 11.73 0.54
N TYR A 86 -1.00 12.70 -0.27
CA TYR A 86 -1.72 13.89 -0.72
C TYR A 86 -1.14 14.41 -2.05
N THR A 87 -2.01 14.66 -3.02
CA THR A 87 -1.86 15.72 -4.04
C THR A 87 -3.16 16.48 -4.12
#